data_AF-A0A7X4F501-F1
#
_entry.id   AF-A0A7X4F501-F1
#
_cell.length_a   1.000
_cell.length_b   1.000
_cell.length_c   1.000
_cell.angle_alpha   90.00
_cell.angle_beta   90.00
_cell.angle_gamma   90.00
#
_symmetry.space_group_name_H-M   'P 1'
#
loop_
_entity.id
_entity.type
_entity.pdbx_description
1 polymer ?
#
loop_
_entity_poly.entity_id
_entity_poly.type
_entity_poly.pdbx_seq_one_letter_code
_entity_poly.pdbx_strand_id
1 'polypeptide(L)'
;MIHIHHLDGCAPTPLAHYLKALGILRLVAEQADPEARGWWDGDRFRLATKLSRKELNAFFLNDYCPTPLVSPWNKGSGFFHEEDPALLPLKQSESRRFSSFRDGIKASYQQIEDLKRADGKVRDIKNEAKRRKQSELSEPRSRIEFKEDRSRDESKAQVLRSSMIESQDEAARSKLERAERLVREAEEYEELLNKRDEAERNKNPKLKNILNKLRTSNNYKKRLKEAEQKYNQLKADLNPNFRFHWRDSHREWMDATMVLEDNGTP
;
A
#
# COMPACT_ATOMS: atom_id res chain seq x y z
N MET A 1 -45.48 -9.43 -14.95
CA MET A 1 -46.30 -8.76 -13.92
C MET A 1 -45.41 -7.74 -13.22
N ILE A 2 -45.89 -6.52 -12.96
CA ILE A 2 -45.11 -5.54 -12.21
C ILE A 2 -45.47 -5.67 -10.73
N HIS A 3 -44.46 -5.74 -9.87
CA HIS A 3 -44.57 -5.75 -8.42
C HIS A 3 -44.16 -4.38 -7.88
N ILE A 4 -44.90 -3.87 -6.90
CA ILE A 4 -44.56 -2.65 -6.17
C ILE A 4 -44.05 -3.04 -4.78
N HIS A 5 -42.78 -2.73 -4.51
CA HIS A 5 -42.12 -2.99 -3.23
C HIS A 5 -42.12 -1.75 -2.36
N HIS A 6 -42.41 -1.95 -1.08
CA HIS A 6 -42.47 -0.88 -0.08
C HIS A 6 -41.15 -0.86 0.68
N LEU A 7 -40.29 0.14 0.40
CA LEU A 7 -38.97 0.28 1.01
C LEU A 7 -39.00 1.40 2.05
N ASP A 8 -39.73 1.16 3.13
CA ASP A 8 -40.05 2.19 4.15
C ASP A 8 -38.82 2.70 4.94
N GLY A 9 -37.66 2.04 4.82
CA GLY A 9 -36.37 2.49 5.36
C GLY A 9 -35.54 3.35 4.40
N CYS A 10 -36.18 3.99 3.41
CA CYS A 10 -35.56 4.78 2.34
C CYS A 10 -36.26 6.14 2.15
N ALA A 11 -36.60 6.82 3.25
CA ALA A 11 -37.22 8.15 3.22
C ALA A 11 -36.34 9.21 2.52
N PRO A 12 -36.91 10.34 2.05
CA PRO A 12 -36.14 11.43 1.45
C PRO A 12 -35.16 12.10 2.42
N THR A 13 -35.43 12.02 3.72
CA THR A 13 -34.55 12.53 4.78
C THR A 13 -34.35 11.47 5.86
N PRO A 14 -33.14 11.35 6.44
CA PRO A 14 -31.90 12.07 6.12
C PRO A 14 -31.27 11.66 4.77
N LEU A 15 -30.26 12.42 4.31
CA LEU A 15 -29.58 12.20 3.02
C LEU A 15 -29.13 10.74 2.81
N ALA A 16 -28.69 10.05 3.86
CA ALA A 16 -28.30 8.64 3.78
C ALA A 16 -29.45 7.72 3.30
N HIS A 17 -30.69 7.98 3.72
CA HIS A 17 -31.86 7.22 3.28
C HIS A 17 -32.19 7.51 1.81
N TYR A 18 -32.10 8.77 1.41
CA TYR A 18 -32.28 9.18 0.02
C TYR A 18 -31.26 8.49 -0.91
N LEU A 19 -29.98 8.53 -0.55
CA LEU A 19 -28.91 7.88 -1.32
C LEU A 19 -29.08 6.36 -1.37
N LYS A 20 -29.55 5.74 -0.28
CA LYS A 20 -29.89 4.31 -0.26
C LYS A 20 -31.02 3.99 -1.25
N ALA A 21 -32.07 4.81 -1.31
CA ALA A 21 -33.18 4.64 -2.24
C ALA A 21 -32.70 4.68 -3.70
N LEU A 22 -31.91 5.72 -4.03
CA LEU A 22 -31.31 5.87 -5.36
C LEU A 22 -30.36 4.72 -5.69
N GLY A 23 -29.55 4.28 -4.73
CA GLY A 23 -28.66 3.14 -4.88
C GLY A 23 -29.43 1.86 -5.21
N ILE A 24 -30.53 1.59 -4.51
CA ILE A 24 -31.38 0.42 -4.78
C ILE A 24 -32.00 0.51 -6.18
N LEU A 25 -32.61 1.65 -6.54
CA LEU A 25 -33.20 1.84 -7.86
C LEU A 25 -32.16 1.64 -8.97
N ARG A 26 -30.98 2.25 -8.82
CA ARG A 26 -29.86 2.13 -9.77
C ARG A 26 -29.45 0.69 -9.96
N LEU A 27 -29.20 -0.04 -8.86
CA LEU A 27 -28.74 -1.43 -8.93
C LEU A 27 -29.77 -2.34 -9.59
N VAL A 28 -31.04 -2.18 -9.24
CA VAL A 28 -32.11 -2.97 -9.87
C VAL A 28 -32.26 -2.59 -11.35
N ALA A 29 -32.27 -1.31 -11.67
CA ALA A 29 -32.42 -0.83 -13.04
C ALA A 29 -31.26 -1.27 -13.96
N GLU A 30 -30.02 -1.15 -13.49
CA GLU A 30 -28.84 -1.47 -14.29
C GLU A 30 -28.56 -2.97 -14.41
N GLN A 31 -28.85 -3.75 -13.36
CA GLN A 31 -28.35 -5.14 -13.26
C GLN A 31 -29.44 -6.21 -13.32
N ALA A 32 -30.72 -5.86 -13.17
CA ALA A 32 -31.81 -6.84 -13.08
C ALA A 32 -33.03 -6.51 -13.96
N ASP A 33 -33.48 -5.26 -13.98
CA ASP A 33 -34.69 -4.83 -14.68
C ASP A 33 -34.59 -3.39 -15.18
N PRO A 34 -34.19 -3.15 -16.44
CA PRO A 34 -34.07 -1.81 -17.03
C PRO A 34 -35.37 -0.98 -17.01
N GLU A 35 -36.51 -1.62 -16.83
CA GLU A 35 -37.82 -0.95 -16.74
C GLU A 35 -38.21 -0.60 -15.30
N ALA A 36 -37.36 -0.87 -14.31
CA ALA A 36 -37.62 -0.51 -12.93
C ALA A 36 -37.82 1.00 -12.77
N ARG A 37 -38.78 1.38 -11.93
CA ARG A 37 -39.11 2.77 -11.60
C ARG A 37 -39.19 2.93 -10.09
N GLY A 38 -38.73 4.08 -9.59
CA GLY A 38 -38.80 4.42 -8.18
C GLY A 38 -39.38 5.80 -7.97
N TRP A 39 -40.17 5.96 -6.92
CA TRP A 39 -40.70 7.26 -6.50
C TRP A 39 -40.91 7.27 -4.99
N TRP A 40 -41.04 8.46 -4.43
CA TRP A 40 -41.49 8.63 -3.05
C TRP A 40 -42.99 8.91 -3.02
N ASP A 41 -43.67 8.20 -2.12
CA ASP A 41 -45.08 8.42 -1.75
C ASP A 41 -45.07 8.89 -0.28
N GLY A 42 -45.10 10.21 -0.09
CA GLY A 42 -44.72 10.84 1.17
C GLY A 42 -43.27 10.51 1.53
N ASP A 43 -43.04 10.08 2.78
CA ASP A 43 -41.70 9.69 3.27
C ASP A 43 -41.33 8.23 2.98
N ARG A 44 -42.04 7.55 2.07
CA ARG A 44 -41.84 6.12 1.80
C ARG A 44 -41.46 5.89 0.35
N PHE A 45 -40.33 5.22 0.13
CA PHE A 45 -39.91 4.89 -1.22
C PHE A 45 -40.65 3.66 -1.74
N ARG A 46 -41.09 3.73 -3.00
CA ARG A 46 -41.76 2.67 -3.74
C ARG A 46 -40.88 2.28 -4.92
N LEU A 47 -40.69 0.98 -5.12
CA LEU A 47 -39.95 0.42 -6.26
C LEU A 47 -40.90 -0.46 -7.07
N ALA A 48 -41.19 -0.06 -8.31
CA ALA A 48 -41.89 -0.90 -9.28
C ALA A 48 -40.87 -1.64 -10.14
N THR A 49 -40.99 -2.98 -10.22
CA THR A 49 -40.10 -3.84 -11.02
C THR A 49 -40.80 -5.16 -11.37
N LYS A 50 -40.30 -5.87 -12.37
CA LYS A 50 -40.72 -7.23 -12.72
C LYS A 50 -40.33 -8.28 -11.67
N LEU A 51 -39.36 -7.97 -10.80
CA LEU A 51 -38.89 -8.89 -9.76
C LEU A 51 -39.92 -9.01 -8.63
N SER A 52 -40.32 -10.23 -8.30
CA SER A 52 -41.06 -10.52 -7.08
C SER A 52 -40.19 -10.28 -5.84
N ARG A 53 -40.80 -10.30 -4.64
CA ARG A 53 -40.05 -10.06 -3.39
C ARG A 53 -38.94 -11.10 -3.19
N LYS A 54 -39.20 -12.36 -3.57
CA LYS A 54 -38.23 -13.45 -3.44
C LYS A 54 -37.05 -13.25 -4.40
N GLU A 55 -37.33 -12.85 -5.64
CA GLU A 55 -36.30 -12.59 -6.66
C GLU A 55 -35.47 -11.35 -6.31
N LEU A 56 -36.11 -10.27 -5.82
CA LEU A 56 -35.40 -9.07 -5.38
C LEU A 56 -34.43 -9.36 -4.23
N ASN A 57 -34.83 -10.19 -3.27
CA ASN A 57 -33.94 -10.64 -2.19
C ASN A 57 -32.79 -11.50 -2.74
N ALA A 58 -33.09 -12.44 -3.64
CA ALA A 58 -32.08 -13.30 -4.25
C ALA A 58 -31.04 -12.48 -5.02
N PHE A 59 -31.49 -11.47 -5.77
CA PHE A 59 -30.63 -10.53 -6.47
C PHE A 59 -29.64 -9.86 -5.51
N PHE A 60 -30.11 -9.20 -4.44
CA PHE A 60 -29.19 -8.50 -3.52
C PHE A 60 -28.26 -9.43 -2.75
N LEU A 61 -28.72 -10.64 -2.41
CA LEU A 61 -27.93 -11.59 -1.63
C LEU A 61 -26.86 -12.28 -2.48
N ASN A 62 -27.19 -12.64 -3.72
CA ASN A 62 -26.38 -13.55 -4.53
C ASN A 62 -25.81 -12.89 -5.80
N ASP A 63 -26.64 -12.14 -6.53
CA ASP A 63 -26.35 -11.76 -7.92
C ASP A 63 -25.81 -10.34 -8.07
N TYR A 64 -26.14 -9.45 -7.13
CA TYR A 64 -25.72 -8.05 -7.12
C TYR A 64 -24.19 -7.94 -7.28
N CYS A 65 -23.77 -7.29 -8.36
CA CYS A 65 -22.39 -6.97 -8.68
C CYS A 65 -22.02 -5.60 -8.08
N PRO A 66 -21.17 -5.54 -7.04
CA PRO A 66 -20.82 -4.27 -6.43
C PRO A 66 -19.98 -3.39 -7.34
N THR A 67 -20.25 -2.08 -7.31
CA THR A 67 -19.48 -1.07 -8.05
C THR A 67 -18.04 -1.05 -7.54
N PRO A 68 -17.01 -1.25 -8.40
CA PRO A 68 -15.62 -1.42 -8.02
C PRO A 68 -14.94 -0.09 -7.65
N LEU A 69 -15.42 0.55 -6.59
CA LEU A 69 -14.87 1.80 -6.09
C LEU A 69 -13.61 1.52 -5.25
N VAL A 70 -12.44 1.84 -5.81
CA VAL A 70 -11.14 1.72 -5.14
C VAL A 70 -10.38 3.05 -5.22
N SER A 71 -9.44 3.27 -4.30
CA SER A 71 -8.63 4.51 -4.25
C SER A 71 -7.13 4.20 -4.07
N PRO A 72 -6.49 3.56 -5.07
CA PRO A 72 -5.13 3.02 -4.95
C PRO A 72 -4.04 4.07 -4.67
N TRP A 73 -4.32 5.34 -4.91
CA TRP A 73 -3.43 6.45 -4.56
C TRP A 73 -3.37 6.75 -3.05
N ASN A 74 -4.32 6.24 -2.26
CA ASN A 74 -4.36 6.47 -0.82
C ASN A 74 -3.46 5.46 -0.09
N LYS A 75 -2.58 5.94 0.80
CA LYS A 75 -1.66 5.07 1.56
C LYS A 75 -2.38 3.97 2.37
N GLY A 76 -3.59 4.27 2.88
CA GLY A 76 -4.42 3.33 3.65
C GLY A 76 -5.39 2.48 2.82
N SER A 77 -5.28 2.45 1.50
CA SER A 77 -6.21 1.72 0.61
C SER A 77 -5.89 0.23 0.43
N GLY A 78 -4.84 -0.28 1.07
CA GLY A 78 -4.39 -1.67 0.98
C GLY A 78 -3.45 -1.98 -0.20
N PHE A 79 -3.33 -1.11 -1.20
CA PHE A 79 -2.48 -1.36 -2.39
C PHE A 79 -0.96 -1.32 -2.13
N PHE A 80 -0.54 -0.92 -0.93
CA PHE A 80 0.86 -0.84 -0.51
C PHE A 80 1.33 -2.05 0.30
N HIS A 81 0.45 -3.04 0.51
CA HIS A 81 0.74 -4.30 1.18
C HIS A 81 0.32 -5.46 0.27
N GLU A 82 1.16 -6.49 0.15
CA GLU A 82 0.86 -7.63 -0.74
C GLU A 82 -0.36 -8.44 -0.24
N GLU A 83 -0.47 -8.57 1.07
CA GLU A 83 -1.48 -9.35 1.79
C GLU A 83 -2.39 -8.45 2.65
N ASP A 84 -2.92 -7.40 2.05
CA ASP A 84 -3.88 -6.53 2.75
C ASP A 84 -5.18 -7.31 3.09
N PRO A 85 -5.63 -7.31 4.36
CA PRO A 85 -6.77 -8.12 4.79
C PRO A 85 -8.12 -7.68 4.19
N ALA A 86 -8.24 -6.46 3.67
CA ALA A 86 -9.45 -5.99 3.00
C ALA A 86 -9.45 -6.32 1.50
N LEU A 87 -8.30 -6.20 0.82
CA LEU A 87 -8.19 -6.50 -0.61
C LEU A 87 -8.01 -7.98 -0.92
N LEU A 88 -7.30 -8.74 -0.07
CA LEU A 88 -6.99 -10.14 -0.32
C LEU A 88 -8.24 -11.01 -0.53
N PRO A 89 -9.30 -10.90 0.29
CA PRO A 89 -10.54 -11.66 0.06
C PRO A 89 -11.19 -11.34 -1.29
N LEU A 90 -11.15 -10.08 -1.72
CA LEU A 90 -11.70 -9.68 -3.02
C LEU A 90 -10.85 -10.23 -4.19
N LYS A 91 -9.51 -10.20 -4.06
CA LYS A 91 -8.57 -10.75 -5.04
C LYS A 91 -8.76 -12.25 -5.24
N GLN A 92 -8.95 -12.99 -4.14
CA GLN A 92 -9.06 -14.44 -4.14
C GLN A 92 -10.49 -14.95 -4.36
N SER A 93 -11.50 -14.11 -4.21
CA SER A 93 -12.89 -14.51 -4.41
C SER A 93 -13.11 -15.06 -5.82
N GLU A 94 -13.73 -16.23 -5.92
CA GLU A 94 -14.16 -16.83 -7.19
C GLU A 94 -15.56 -16.38 -7.62
N SER A 95 -16.27 -15.64 -6.77
CA SER A 95 -17.63 -15.20 -7.08
C SER A 95 -17.62 -14.26 -8.28
N ARG A 96 -18.54 -14.53 -9.23
CA ARG A 96 -18.68 -13.73 -10.44
C ARG A 96 -19.02 -12.27 -10.12
N ARG A 97 -19.77 -12.02 -9.04
CA ARG A 97 -20.20 -10.67 -8.66
C ARG A 97 -19.07 -9.70 -8.33
N PHE A 98 -17.87 -10.23 -8.03
CA PHE A 98 -16.68 -9.44 -7.74
C PHE A 98 -15.68 -9.38 -8.90
N SER A 99 -16.03 -9.84 -10.11
CA SER A 99 -15.12 -9.81 -11.27
C SER A 99 -14.60 -8.41 -11.56
N SER A 100 -15.50 -7.42 -11.64
CA SER A 100 -15.13 -6.03 -11.90
C SER A 100 -14.26 -5.44 -10.79
N PHE A 101 -14.46 -5.87 -9.53
CA PHE A 101 -13.58 -5.52 -8.42
C PHE A 101 -12.17 -6.10 -8.59
N ARG A 102 -12.06 -7.38 -8.97
CA ARG A 102 -10.76 -8.01 -9.25
C ARG A 102 -10.04 -7.33 -10.41
N ASP A 103 -10.75 -7.00 -11.48
CA ASP A 103 -10.19 -6.27 -12.63
C ASP A 103 -9.72 -4.88 -12.24
N GLY A 104 -10.53 -4.14 -11.46
CA GLY A 104 -10.17 -2.83 -10.91
C GLY A 104 -8.93 -2.88 -10.01
N ILE A 105 -8.85 -3.88 -9.13
CA ILE A 105 -7.68 -4.12 -8.26
C ILE A 105 -6.44 -4.47 -9.09
N LYS A 106 -6.56 -5.35 -10.09
CA LYS A 106 -5.45 -5.74 -10.97
C LYS A 106 -4.91 -4.54 -11.76
N ALA A 107 -5.80 -3.74 -12.36
CA ALA A 107 -5.43 -2.52 -13.06
C ALA A 107 -4.76 -1.50 -12.12
N SER A 108 -5.25 -1.42 -10.88
CA SER A 108 -4.67 -0.60 -9.82
C SER A 108 -3.22 -0.98 -9.50
N TYR A 109 -2.95 -2.27 -9.26
CA TYR A 109 -1.59 -2.73 -9.00
C TYR A 109 -0.64 -2.43 -10.16
N GLN A 110 -1.05 -2.63 -11.40
CA GLN A 110 -0.19 -2.36 -12.56
C GLN A 110 0.30 -0.89 -12.57
N GLN A 111 -0.60 0.06 -12.36
CA GLN A 111 -0.25 1.48 -12.36
C GLN A 111 0.58 1.88 -11.13
N ILE A 112 0.25 1.34 -9.96
CA ILE A 112 1.00 1.59 -8.72
C ILE A 112 2.41 1.02 -8.81
N GLU A 113 2.60 -0.16 -9.37
CA GLU A 113 3.94 -0.76 -9.56
C GLU A 113 4.79 0.04 -10.53
N ASP A 114 4.22 0.59 -11.61
CA ASP A 114 4.94 1.47 -12.51
C ASP A 114 5.37 2.78 -11.84
N LEU A 115 4.50 3.34 -10.99
CA LEU A 115 4.81 4.51 -10.18
C LEU A 115 5.91 4.21 -9.13
N LYS A 116 5.80 3.08 -8.41
CA LYS A 116 6.82 2.61 -7.44
C LYS A 116 8.16 2.40 -8.11
N ARG A 117 8.19 1.78 -9.30
CA ARG A 117 9.41 1.57 -10.07
C ARG A 117 10.05 2.89 -10.50
N ALA A 118 9.25 3.88 -10.90
CA ALA A 118 9.75 5.21 -11.27
C ALA A 118 10.30 5.97 -10.04
N ASP A 119 9.59 5.96 -8.91
CA ASP A 119 10.08 6.54 -7.65
C ASP A 119 11.36 5.83 -7.16
N GLY A 120 11.39 4.50 -7.25
CA GLY A 120 12.56 3.68 -6.94
C GLY A 120 13.80 4.11 -7.72
N LYS A 121 13.67 4.39 -9.03
CA LYS A 121 14.77 4.93 -9.86
C LYS A 121 15.25 6.29 -9.39
N VAL A 122 14.33 7.19 -9.04
CA VAL A 122 14.69 8.52 -8.49
C VAL A 122 15.47 8.35 -7.18
N ARG A 123 14.98 7.49 -6.28
CA ARG A 123 15.63 7.18 -5.00
C ARG A 123 16.99 6.52 -5.21
N ASP A 124 17.11 5.61 -6.16
CA ASP A 124 18.35 4.91 -6.48
C ASP A 124 19.45 5.87 -6.94
N ILE A 125 19.11 6.81 -7.83
CA ILE A 125 20.04 7.85 -8.30
C ILE A 125 20.44 8.75 -7.13
N LYS A 126 19.48 9.22 -6.32
CA LYS A 126 19.78 10.04 -5.12
C LYS A 126 20.64 9.28 -4.11
N ASN A 127 20.49 7.96 -4.01
CA ASN A 127 21.24 7.08 -3.13
C ASN A 127 22.59 6.61 -3.72
N GLU A 128 22.87 6.79 -5.02
CA GLU A 128 24.18 6.47 -5.62
C GLU A 128 25.31 7.21 -4.89
N ALA A 129 25.03 8.46 -4.53
CA ALA A 129 25.86 9.29 -3.68
C ALA A 129 26.15 8.62 -2.31
N LYS A 130 25.13 8.05 -1.66
CA LYS A 130 25.30 7.31 -0.40
C LYS A 130 26.05 5.98 -0.58
N ARG A 131 25.84 5.27 -1.70
CA ARG A 131 26.51 4.00 -1.98
C ARG A 131 28.01 4.16 -2.24
N ARG A 132 28.40 5.18 -3.03
CA ARG A 132 29.83 5.54 -3.21
C ARG A 132 30.49 5.98 -1.90
N LYS A 133 29.71 6.60 -0.99
CA LYS A 133 30.14 6.88 0.38
C LYS A 133 30.56 5.59 1.11
N GLN A 134 29.77 4.52 1.02
CA GLN A 134 30.06 3.25 1.69
C GLN A 134 31.22 2.48 1.03
N SER A 135 31.36 2.50 -0.30
CA SER A 135 32.41 1.72 -0.98
C SER A 135 33.83 2.30 -0.85
N GLU A 136 33.98 3.63 -0.74
CA GLU A 136 35.30 4.26 -0.55
C GLU A 136 35.80 4.22 0.91
N LEU A 137 34.95 3.79 1.83
CA LEU A 137 35.19 3.72 3.28
C LEU A 137 35.42 2.28 3.73
N SER A 138 36.23 1.50 2.99
CA SER A 138 36.61 0.12 3.37
C SER A 138 36.96 0.05 4.86
N GLU A 139 36.41 -0.97 5.55
CA GLU A 139 36.52 -1.04 7.00
C GLU A 139 38.00 -1.13 7.43
N PRO A 140 38.43 -0.38 8.46
CA PRO A 140 39.76 -0.52 9.02
C PRO A 140 39.99 -1.97 9.48
N ARG A 141 41.20 -2.52 9.28
CA ARG A 141 41.55 -3.89 9.71
C ARG A 141 41.18 -4.19 11.16
N SER A 142 41.33 -3.22 12.06
CA SER A 142 40.96 -3.34 13.48
C SER A 142 39.47 -3.63 13.72
N ARG A 143 38.59 -3.24 12.80
CA ARG A 143 37.15 -3.52 12.88
C ARG A 143 36.80 -4.92 12.36
N ILE A 144 37.58 -5.40 11.39
CA ILE A 144 37.48 -6.78 10.90
C ILE A 144 37.88 -7.73 12.03
N GLU A 145 39.02 -7.45 12.68
CA GLU A 145 39.50 -8.20 13.85
C GLU A 145 38.48 -8.21 15.00
N PHE A 146 37.86 -7.06 15.31
CA PHE A 146 36.81 -6.98 16.35
C PHE A 146 35.58 -7.84 16.03
N LYS A 147 35.13 -7.89 14.77
CA LYS A 147 34.00 -8.73 14.35
C LYS A 147 34.32 -10.22 14.42
N GLU A 148 35.55 -10.60 14.08
CA GLU A 148 36.03 -11.98 14.20
C GLU A 148 36.08 -12.43 15.67
N ASP A 149 36.56 -11.58 16.58
CA ASP A 149 36.59 -11.87 18.02
C ASP A 149 35.19 -11.95 18.63
N ARG A 150 34.28 -11.05 18.24
CA ARG A 150 32.86 -11.13 18.63
C ARG A 150 32.21 -12.44 18.18
N SER A 151 32.42 -12.84 16.92
CA SER A 151 31.87 -14.09 16.37
C SER A 151 32.39 -15.32 17.12
N ARG A 152 33.65 -15.31 17.56
CA ARG A 152 34.21 -16.36 18.42
C ARG A 152 33.53 -16.42 19.78
N ASP A 153 33.28 -15.28 20.41
CA ASP A 153 32.66 -15.23 21.74
C ASP A 153 31.16 -15.58 21.70
N GLU A 154 30.43 -15.20 20.64
CA GLU A 154 29.08 -15.68 20.38
C GLU A 154 29.04 -17.20 20.20
N SER A 155 29.98 -17.75 19.43
CA SER A 155 30.10 -19.20 19.22
C SER A 155 30.37 -19.93 20.54
N LYS A 156 31.25 -19.41 21.40
CA LYS A 156 31.49 -19.96 22.75
C LYS A 156 30.24 -19.91 23.62
N ALA A 157 29.51 -18.79 23.62
CA ALA A 157 28.27 -18.65 24.39
C ALA A 157 27.20 -19.64 23.90
N GLN A 158 27.08 -19.83 22.58
CA GLN A 158 26.16 -20.79 21.97
C GLN A 158 26.50 -22.24 22.35
N VAL A 159 27.78 -22.62 22.30
CA VAL A 159 28.24 -23.96 22.74
C VAL A 159 27.92 -24.17 24.22
N LEU A 160 28.15 -23.17 25.07
CA LEU A 160 27.82 -23.23 26.50
C LEU A 160 26.32 -23.37 26.74
N ARG A 161 25.47 -22.63 26.00
CA ARG A 161 24.00 -22.78 26.06
C ARG A 161 23.57 -24.20 25.70
N SER A 162 24.10 -24.74 24.60
CA SER A 162 23.79 -26.11 24.16
C SER A 162 24.19 -27.15 25.20
N SER A 163 25.37 -27.01 25.81
CA SER A 163 25.86 -27.93 26.87
C SER A 163 25.08 -27.83 28.20
N MET A 164 24.46 -26.67 28.48
CA MET A 164 23.69 -26.46 29.70
C MET A 164 22.27 -27.04 29.61
N ILE A 165 21.70 -27.15 28.41
CA ILE A 165 20.43 -27.86 28.20
C ILE A 165 20.54 -29.34 28.65
N GLU A 166 21.76 -29.88 28.68
CA GLU A 166 22.06 -31.27 29.00
C GLU A 166 22.54 -31.51 30.46
N SER A 167 22.88 -30.47 31.24
CA SER A 167 23.38 -30.65 32.62
C SER A 167 22.99 -29.52 33.59
N GLN A 168 22.55 -29.87 34.80
CA GLN A 168 22.23 -28.92 35.89
C GLN A 168 23.49 -28.47 36.67
N ASP A 169 24.62 -28.28 36.00
CA ASP A 169 25.89 -27.89 36.63
C ASP A 169 25.95 -26.37 36.92
N GLU A 170 26.09 -26.03 38.20
CA GLU A 170 26.18 -24.66 38.70
C GLU A 170 27.45 -23.92 38.23
N ALA A 171 28.55 -24.65 38.01
CA ALA A 171 29.78 -24.09 37.45
C ALA A 171 29.63 -23.74 35.96
N ALA A 172 28.81 -24.49 35.22
CA ALA A 172 28.47 -24.19 33.83
C ALA A 172 27.57 -22.95 33.72
N ARG A 173 26.67 -22.73 34.70
CA ARG A 173 25.84 -21.52 34.82
C ARG A 173 26.65 -20.25 34.94
N SER A 174 27.61 -20.24 35.87
CA SER A 174 28.49 -19.09 36.03
C SER A 174 29.31 -18.78 34.77
N LYS A 175 29.77 -19.81 34.03
CA LYS A 175 30.50 -19.65 32.77
C LYS A 175 29.62 -19.09 31.65
N LEU A 176 28.38 -19.55 31.54
CA LEU A 176 27.43 -19.05 30.53
C LEU A 176 27.08 -17.59 30.81
N GLU A 177 26.73 -17.22 32.05
CA GLU A 177 26.41 -15.84 32.40
C GLU A 177 27.56 -14.88 32.08
N ARG A 178 28.81 -15.32 32.33
CA ARG A 178 30.00 -14.56 31.98
C ARG A 178 30.15 -14.40 30.47
N ALA A 179 29.93 -15.46 29.69
CA ALA A 179 30.00 -15.41 28.23
C ALA A 179 28.91 -14.48 27.64
N GLU A 180 27.68 -14.58 28.14
CA GLU A 180 26.58 -13.72 27.69
C GLU A 180 26.76 -12.25 28.08
N ARG A 181 27.41 -11.97 29.21
CA ARG A 181 27.78 -10.60 29.59
C ARG A 181 28.78 -10.01 28.59
N LEU A 182 29.81 -10.78 28.22
CA LEU A 182 30.80 -10.34 27.23
C LEU A 182 30.18 -10.09 25.85
N VAL A 183 29.22 -10.93 25.43
CA VAL A 183 28.48 -10.71 24.17
C VAL A 183 27.67 -9.40 24.23
N ARG A 184 26.96 -9.14 25.33
CA ARG A 184 26.21 -7.87 25.50
C ARG A 184 27.11 -6.64 25.51
N GLU A 185 28.24 -6.70 26.21
CA GLU A 185 29.22 -5.60 26.23
C GLU A 185 29.81 -5.35 24.84
N ALA A 186 30.07 -6.41 24.06
CA ALA A 186 30.53 -6.30 22.68
C ALA A 186 29.46 -5.69 21.75
N GLU A 187 28.18 -6.04 21.94
CA GLU A 187 27.06 -5.45 21.20
C GLU A 187 26.91 -3.95 21.44
N GLU A 188 26.94 -3.52 22.70
CA GLU A 188 26.87 -2.11 23.07
C GLU A 188 28.06 -1.32 22.50
N TYR A 189 29.26 -1.89 22.57
CA TYR A 189 30.46 -1.26 22.03
C TYR A 189 30.42 -1.16 20.49
N GLU A 190 29.90 -2.16 19.79
CA GLU A 190 29.71 -2.11 18.33
C GLU A 190 28.69 -1.03 17.94
N GLU A 191 27.60 -0.89 18.69
CA GLU A 191 26.61 0.15 18.46
C GLU A 191 27.20 1.56 18.65
N LEU A 192 28.02 1.75 19.68
CA LEU A 192 28.76 3.00 19.92
C LEU A 192 29.78 3.30 18.81
N LEU A 193 30.54 2.29 18.36
CA LEU A 193 31.45 2.42 17.22
C LEU A 193 30.69 2.80 15.95
N ASN A 194 29.58 2.14 15.65
CA ASN A 194 28.73 2.44 14.49
C ASN A 194 28.24 3.90 14.52
N LYS A 195 27.75 4.39 15.67
CA LYS A 195 27.31 5.79 15.85
C LYS A 195 28.47 6.78 15.68
N ARG A 196 29.65 6.49 16.25
CA ARG A 196 30.85 7.33 16.11
C ARG A 196 31.32 7.39 14.66
N ASP A 197 31.36 6.26 13.98
CA ASP A 197 31.77 6.19 12.57
C ASP A 197 30.78 6.88 11.66
N GLU A 198 29.47 6.77 11.89
CA GLU A 198 28.49 7.57 11.17
C GLU A 198 28.73 9.08 11.34
N ALA A 199 29.03 9.52 12.57
CA ALA A 199 29.32 10.91 12.87
C ALA A 199 30.62 11.40 12.19
N GLU A 200 31.69 10.61 12.21
CA GLU A 200 32.95 10.94 11.53
C GLU A 200 32.84 10.87 10.01
N ARG A 201 32.12 9.88 9.47
CA ARG A 201 31.81 9.77 8.04
C ARG A 201 31.00 10.96 7.52
N ASN A 202 30.17 11.58 8.36
CA ASN A 202 29.45 12.81 8.00
C ASN A 202 30.35 14.06 7.99
N LYS A 203 31.49 14.03 8.67
CA LYS A 203 32.46 15.13 8.75
C LYS A 203 33.60 15.05 7.71
N ASN A 204 33.78 13.93 7.00
CA ASN A 204 34.91 13.76 6.08
C ASN A 204 34.85 14.69 4.84
N PRO A 205 35.79 15.65 4.68
CA PRO A 205 35.77 16.64 3.61
C PRO A 205 35.99 16.05 2.21
N LYS A 206 36.80 14.99 2.09
CA LYS A 206 37.07 14.32 0.80
C LYS A 206 35.79 13.69 0.23
N LEU A 207 35.01 13.02 1.09
CA LEU A 207 33.71 12.46 0.74
C LEU A 207 32.70 13.53 0.34
N LYS A 208 32.67 14.66 1.06
CA LYS A 208 31.80 15.80 0.71
C LYS A 208 32.14 16.35 -0.68
N ASN A 209 33.43 16.42 -1.03
CA ASN A 209 33.87 16.85 -2.35
C ASN A 209 33.52 15.85 -3.47
N ILE A 210 33.67 14.54 -3.24
CA ILE A 210 33.32 13.49 -4.21
C ILE A 210 31.81 13.48 -4.46
N LEU A 211 31.01 13.58 -3.40
CA LEU A 211 29.56 13.72 -3.45
C LEU A 211 29.14 14.96 -4.25
N ASN A 212 29.77 16.09 -3.99
CA ASN A 212 29.50 17.32 -4.73
C ASN A 212 29.87 17.17 -6.21
N LYS A 213 31.05 16.63 -6.55
CA LYS A 213 31.46 16.36 -7.94
C LYS A 213 30.48 15.43 -8.67
N LEU A 214 29.98 14.38 -8.00
CA LEU A 214 28.98 13.48 -8.58
C LEU A 214 27.68 14.24 -8.86
N ARG A 215 27.17 14.99 -7.88
CA ARG A 215 25.90 15.76 -7.98
C ARG A 215 25.98 16.90 -8.99
N THR A 216 27.15 17.49 -9.20
CA THR A 216 27.36 18.55 -10.19
C THR A 216 27.61 18.01 -11.59
N SER A 217 27.94 16.72 -11.75
CA SER A 217 28.17 16.12 -13.06
C SER A 217 26.95 16.18 -13.97
N ASN A 218 27.17 16.48 -15.25
CA ASN A 218 26.10 16.57 -16.25
C ASN A 218 25.36 15.23 -16.41
N ASN A 219 26.08 14.11 -16.34
CA ASN A 219 25.49 12.77 -16.44
C ASN A 219 24.50 12.51 -15.29
N TYR A 220 24.89 12.80 -14.03
CA TYR A 220 24.02 12.64 -12.87
C TYR A 220 22.76 13.51 -12.99
N LYS A 221 22.92 14.80 -13.32
CA LYS A 221 21.78 15.73 -13.47
C LYS A 221 20.83 15.28 -14.58
N LYS A 222 21.36 14.81 -15.71
CA LYS A 222 20.55 14.31 -16.84
C LYS A 222 19.73 13.08 -16.42
N ARG A 223 20.36 12.06 -15.84
CA ARG A 223 19.68 10.85 -15.34
C ARG A 223 18.60 11.17 -14.31
N LEU A 224 18.92 12.06 -13.37
CA LEU A 224 17.96 12.47 -12.33
C LEU A 224 16.76 13.19 -12.95
N LYS A 225 17.00 14.14 -13.85
CA LYS A 225 15.94 14.88 -14.56
C LYS A 225 15.03 13.95 -15.35
N GLU A 226 15.59 13.01 -16.11
CA GLU A 226 14.83 12.03 -16.89
C GLU A 226 13.98 11.12 -15.98
N ALA A 227 14.53 10.67 -14.85
CA ALA A 227 13.80 9.86 -13.87
C ALA A 227 12.66 10.65 -13.19
N GLU A 228 12.92 11.90 -12.78
CA GLU A 228 11.92 12.78 -12.16
C GLU A 228 10.82 13.16 -13.16
N GLN A 229 11.17 13.43 -14.42
CA GLN A 229 10.19 13.64 -15.49
C GLN A 229 9.28 12.43 -15.68
N LYS A 230 9.85 11.22 -15.76
CA LYS A 230 9.07 9.99 -15.90
C LYS A 230 8.15 9.74 -14.70
N TYR A 231 8.65 9.95 -13.48
CA TYR A 231 7.85 9.82 -12.27
C TYR A 231 6.70 10.83 -12.24
N ASN A 232 6.98 12.10 -12.54
CA ASN A 232 5.97 13.15 -12.55
C ASN A 232 4.92 12.92 -13.64
N GLN A 233 5.32 12.43 -14.82
CA GLN A 233 4.38 12.06 -15.89
C GLN A 233 3.45 10.94 -15.42
N LEU A 234 3.99 9.83 -14.89
CA LEU A 234 3.18 8.73 -14.38
C LEU A 234 2.26 9.15 -13.23
N LYS A 235 2.72 10.06 -12.36
CA LYS A 235 1.90 10.61 -11.28
C LYS A 235 0.75 11.48 -11.82
N ALA A 236 1.00 12.31 -12.83
CA ALA A 236 -0.01 13.13 -13.47
C ALA A 236 -1.04 12.27 -14.23
N ASP A 237 -0.57 11.23 -14.90
CA ASP A 237 -1.41 10.32 -15.70
C ASP A 237 -2.14 9.27 -14.85
N LEU A 238 -1.86 9.18 -13.55
CA LEU A 238 -2.41 8.15 -12.68
C LEU A 238 -3.95 8.17 -12.64
N ASN A 239 -4.54 9.33 -12.31
CA ASN A 239 -5.99 9.48 -12.29
C ASN A 239 -6.64 9.34 -13.69
N PRO A 240 -6.11 9.96 -14.76
CA PRO A 240 -6.57 9.72 -16.13
C PRO A 240 -6.54 8.25 -16.55
N ASN A 241 -5.49 7.51 -16.21
CA ASN A 241 -5.36 6.10 -16.57
C ASN A 241 -6.34 5.23 -15.77
N PHE A 242 -6.55 5.48 -14.48
CA PHE A 242 -7.63 4.82 -13.74
C PHE A 242 -9.00 5.07 -14.36
N ARG A 243 -9.30 6.33 -14.71
CA ARG A 243 -10.56 6.70 -15.40
C ARG A 243 -10.71 6.01 -16.77
N PHE A 244 -9.61 5.83 -17.51
CA PHE A 244 -9.62 5.15 -18.80
C PHE A 244 -9.85 3.64 -18.67
N HIS A 245 -9.26 3.00 -17.67
CA HIS A 245 -9.33 1.54 -17.49
C HIS A 245 -10.58 1.07 -16.74
N TRP A 246 -11.19 1.93 -15.91
CA TRP A 246 -12.43 1.60 -15.18
C TRP A 246 -13.71 1.92 -15.96
N ARG A 247 -13.69 1.77 -17.29
CA ARG A 247 -14.85 2.09 -18.16
C ARG A 247 -16.03 1.14 -17.93
N ASP A 248 -17.18 1.74 -17.58
CA ASP A 248 -18.60 1.36 -17.82
C ASP A 248 -19.49 2.43 -17.14
N SER A 249 -20.77 2.13 -16.80
CA SER A 249 -21.78 3.05 -16.19
C SER A 249 -21.30 3.85 -14.96
N HIS A 250 -20.17 3.46 -14.36
CA HIS A 250 -19.52 4.18 -13.26
C HIS A 250 -18.89 5.52 -13.67
N ARG A 251 -18.53 5.70 -14.96
CA ARG A 251 -18.00 6.97 -15.48
C ARG A 251 -19.08 8.05 -15.55
N GLU A 252 -20.30 7.69 -15.92
CA GLU A 252 -21.44 8.62 -15.97
C GLU A 252 -21.72 9.25 -14.61
N TRP A 253 -21.46 8.52 -13.51
CA TRP A 253 -21.60 9.04 -12.16
C TRP A 253 -20.41 9.84 -11.65
N MET A 254 -19.16 9.49 -12.00
CA MET A 254 -18.01 10.38 -11.72
C MET A 254 -18.13 11.71 -12.46
N ASP A 255 -18.72 11.68 -13.66
CA ASP A 255 -19.01 12.87 -14.46
C ASP A 255 -20.29 13.59 -13.97
N ALA A 256 -21.28 12.86 -13.41
CA ALA A 256 -22.49 13.46 -12.80
C ALA A 256 -22.28 14.01 -11.38
N THR A 257 -21.23 13.58 -10.68
CA THR A 257 -20.68 14.37 -9.56
C THR A 257 -20.00 15.60 -10.13
N MET A 258 -20.81 16.62 -10.46
CA MET A 258 -20.34 17.95 -10.86
C MET A 258 -19.21 18.39 -9.91
N VAL A 259 -17.99 18.50 -10.45
CA VAL A 259 -16.95 19.30 -9.79
C VAL A 259 -17.35 20.72 -10.10
N LEU A 260 -18.09 21.34 -9.17
CA LEU A 260 -18.29 22.77 -9.23
C LEU A 260 -16.91 23.43 -9.10
N GLU A 261 -16.54 24.23 -10.09
CA GLU A 261 -15.47 25.20 -9.95
C GLU A 261 -15.81 26.17 -8.79
N ASP A 262 -14.85 26.90 -8.23
CA ASP A 262 -15.07 27.78 -7.06
C ASP A 262 -16.19 28.84 -7.27
N ASN A 263 -16.59 29.07 -8.52
CA ASN A 263 -17.67 29.96 -8.95
C ASN A 263 -19.04 29.26 -9.14
N GLY A 264 -19.16 27.96 -8.85
CA GLY A 264 -20.41 27.20 -8.93
C GLY A 264 -20.84 26.79 -10.33
N THR A 265 -19.96 26.83 -11.34
CA THR A 265 -20.26 26.24 -12.66
C THR A 265 -19.88 24.75 -12.72
N PRO A 266 -20.68 23.89 -13.39
CA PRO A 266 -20.34 22.50 -13.65
C PRO A 266 -19.04 22.33 -14.44
#